data_AF-A0A356NFM6-F1
#
_entry.id   AF-A0A356NFM6-F1
#
_cell.length_a   1.000
_cell.length_b   1.000
_cell.length_c   1.000
_cell.angle_alpha   90.00
_cell.angle_beta   90.00
_cell.angle_gamma   90.00
#
_symmetry.space_group_name_H-M   'P 1'
#
loop_
_entity.id
_entity.type
_entity.pdbx_description
1 polymer ?
#
loop_
_entity_poly.entity_id
_entity_poly.type
_entity_poly.pdbx_seq_one_letter_code
_entity_poly.pdbx_strand_id
1 'polypeptide(L)'
;MTLSGLLEPLQVRLLSALAGRGDSSINFRINVWMAAWRMAQDYPWTGIGPGQDAFNRIYPLYQQPLFNALSAYSMPLELAVELGVAGLLAGIAIFCHALRQGLRQLKTSVEETGERGWSQISAMAAVAGLGA
;
A
#
# COMPACT_ATOMS: atom_id res chain seq x y z
N MET A 1 26.10 7.75 -19.67
CA MET A 1 24.82 7.15 -19.25
C MET A 1 23.72 8.06 -19.79
N THR A 2 23.12 7.71 -20.93
CA THR A 2 22.19 8.60 -21.65
C THR A 2 20.83 8.62 -20.95
N LEU A 3 20.17 9.78 -20.92
CA LEU A 3 18.85 9.99 -20.30
C LEU A 3 17.79 8.96 -20.76
N SER A 4 17.94 8.42 -21.97
CA SER A 4 17.14 7.34 -22.54
C SER A 4 17.17 6.04 -21.72
N GLY A 5 18.32 5.67 -21.15
CA GLY A 5 18.45 4.44 -20.36
C GLY A 5 17.75 4.48 -19.00
N LEU A 6 17.44 5.67 -18.47
CA LEU A 6 16.67 5.85 -17.23
C LEU A 6 15.16 5.91 -17.48
N LEU A 7 14.74 6.26 -18.70
CA LEU A 7 13.32 6.36 -19.08
C LEU A 7 12.73 5.02 -19.49
N GLU A 8 13.54 4.13 -20.08
CA GLU A 8 13.16 2.76 -20.45
C GLU A 8 12.47 1.98 -19.30
N PRO A 9 13.04 1.88 -18.08
CA PRO A 9 12.38 1.20 -16.95
C PRO A 9 11.05 1.85 -16.54
N LEU A 10 10.98 3.18 -16.59
CA LEU A 10 9.76 3.92 -16.25
C LEU A 10 8.66 3.68 -17.26
N GLN A 11 8.99 3.68 -18.56
CA GLN A 11 8.04 3.41 -19.63
C GLN A 11 7.48 1.99 -19.54
N VAL A 12 8.34 0.99 -19.30
CA VAL A 12 7.91 -0.39 -19.10
C VAL A 12 6.99 -0.50 -17.88
N ARG A 13 7.33 0.15 -16.76
CA ARG A 13 6.48 0.18 -15.54
C ARG A 13 5.13 0.84 -15.80
N LEU A 14 5.12 1.95 -16.54
CA LEU A 14 3.91 2.71 -16.84
C LEU A 14 3.00 1.92 -17.80
N LEU A 15 3.58 1.30 -18.83
CA LEU A 15 2.88 0.44 -19.77
C LEU A 15 2.35 -0.82 -19.11
N SER A 16 3.12 -1.46 -18.22
CA SER A 16 2.64 -2.57 -17.38
C SER A 16 1.49 -2.14 -16.49
N ALA A 17 1.59 -0.98 -15.82
CA ALA A 17 0.51 -0.45 -14.97
C ALA A 17 -0.77 -0.17 -15.79
N LEU A 18 -0.64 0.33 -17.01
CA LEU A 18 -1.75 0.58 -17.94
C LEU A 18 -2.33 -0.71 -18.54
N ALA A 19 -1.51 -1.76 -18.71
CA ALA A 19 -1.95 -3.05 -19.24
C ALA A 19 -2.94 -3.77 -18.31
N GLY A 20 -3.04 -3.37 -17.03
CA GLY A 20 -4.00 -3.91 -16.09
C GLY A 20 -3.89 -5.44 -15.98
N ARG A 21 -4.94 -6.17 -16.39
CA ARG A 21 -4.93 -7.65 -16.38
C ARG A 21 -4.03 -8.30 -17.45
N GLY A 22 -3.50 -7.52 -18.40
CA GLY A 22 -2.55 -8.02 -19.40
C GLY A 22 -1.17 -8.32 -18.82
N ASP A 23 -0.82 -7.72 -17.67
CA ASP A 23 0.39 -8.06 -16.92
C ASP A 23 0.07 -9.17 -15.90
N SER A 24 0.83 -10.27 -15.95
CA SER A 24 0.58 -11.45 -15.11
C SER A 24 0.66 -11.12 -13.61
N SER A 25 1.52 -10.18 -13.21
CA SER A 25 1.70 -9.78 -11.81
C SER A 25 0.53 -8.93 -11.32
N ILE A 26 0.03 -8.02 -12.15
CA ILE A 26 -1.15 -7.21 -11.82
C ILE A 26 -2.40 -8.08 -11.82
N ASN A 27 -2.55 -8.99 -12.79
CA ASN A 27 -3.65 -9.93 -12.81
C ASN A 27 -3.66 -10.83 -11.57
N PHE A 28 -2.49 -11.28 -11.11
CA PHE A 28 -2.36 -12.00 -9.85
C PHE A 28 -2.90 -11.17 -8.68
N ARG A 29 -2.43 -9.91 -8.52
CA ARG A 29 -2.89 -9.01 -7.45
C ARG A 29 -4.39 -8.73 -7.53
N ILE A 30 -4.94 -8.50 -8.71
CA ILE A 30 -6.39 -8.26 -8.88
C ILE A 30 -7.20 -9.47 -8.39
N ASN A 31 -6.77 -10.70 -8.66
CA ASN A 31 -7.44 -11.89 -8.15
C ASN A 31 -7.36 -12.01 -6.63
N VAL A 32 -6.19 -11.73 -6.05
CA VAL A 32 -6.02 -11.67 -4.59
C VAL A 32 -6.92 -10.58 -3.98
N TRP A 33 -6.98 -9.39 -4.59
CA TRP A 33 -7.81 -8.29 -4.12
C TRP A 33 -9.31 -8.61 -4.17
N MET A 34 -9.77 -9.28 -5.22
CA MET A 34 -11.17 -9.72 -5.30
C MET A 34 -11.51 -10.73 -4.21
N ALA A 35 -10.62 -11.67 -3.89
CA ALA A 35 -10.81 -12.62 -2.81
C ALA A 35 -10.79 -11.94 -1.44
N ALA A 36 -9.80 -11.09 -1.17
CA ALA A 36 -9.68 -10.33 0.07
C ALA A 36 -10.83 -9.35 0.27
N TRP A 37 -11.38 -8.75 -0.79
CA TRP A 37 -12.59 -7.93 -0.72
C TRP A 37 -13.80 -8.74 -0.23
N ARG A 38 -13.99 -9.96 -0.73
CA ARG A 38 -15.05 -10.86 -0.26
C ARG A 38 -14.85 -11.24 1.21
N MET A 39 -13.60 -11.53 1.62
CA MET A 39 -13.27 -11.76 3.03
C MET A 39 -13.66 -10.57 3.91
N ALA A 40 -13.32 -9.34 3.51
CA ALA A 40 -13.67 -8.13 4.25
C ALA A 40 -15.20 -7.90 4.34
N GLN A 41 -15.95 -8.33 3.33
CA GLN A 41 -17.42 -8.28 3.35
C GLN A 41 -18.04 -9.28 4.32
N ASP A 42 -17.43 -10.47 4.47
CA ASP A 42 -17.92 -11.51 5.37
C ASP A 42 -17.54 -11.26 6.84
N TYR A 43 -16.43 -10.55 7.09
CA TYR A 43 -15.94 -10.21 8.43
C TYR A 43 -15.80 -8.68 8.66
N PRO A 44 -16.86 -7.87 8.47
CA PRO A 44 -16.73 -6.42 8.36
C PRO A 44 -16.39 -5.73 9.69
N TRP A 45 -16.77 -6.30 10.83
CA TRP A 45 -16.64 -5.61 12.12
C TRP A 45 -15.28 -5.82 12.77
N THR A 46 -14.92 -7.08 13.01
CA THR A 46 -13.69 -7.47 13.72
C THR A 46 -12.57 -7.91 12.79
N GLY A 47 -12.87 -8.19 11.52
CA GLY A 47 -11.97 -8.92 10.64
C GLY A 47 -11.82 -10.39 11.06
N ILE A 48 -10.87 -11.06 10.42
CA ILE A 48 -10.51 -12.47 10.65
C ILE A 48 -9.51 -12.65 11.81
N GLY A 49 -9.00 -11.55 12.36
CA GLY A 49 -7.89 -11.52 13.30
C GLY A 49 -6.57 -11.12 12.62
N PRO A 50 -5.62 -10.57 13.40
CA PRO A 50 -4.37 -10.06 12.86
C PRO A 50 -3.40 -11.17 12.47
N GLY A 51 -2.58 -10.88 11.46
CA GLY A 51 -1.43 -11.66 11.07
C GLY A 51 -1.69 -12.71 9.99
N GLN A 52 -0.58 -13.11 9.39
CA GLN A 52 -0.52 -14.06 8.28
C GLN A 52 -1.15 -15.42 8.59
N ASP A 53 -1.09 -15.89 9.84
CA ASP A 53 -1.70 -17.16 10.24
C ASP A 53 -3.23 -17.14 10.12
N ALA A 54 -3.86 -16.03 10.49
CA ALA A 54 -5.30 -15.85 10.31
C ALA A 54 -5.65 -15.80 8.82
N PHE A 55 -4.88 -15.03 8.05
CA PHE A 55 -5.03 -14.93 6.60
C PHE A 55 -4.94 -16.30 5.91
N ASN A 56 -3.88 -17.07 6.19
CA ASN A 56 -3.65 -18.38 5.56
C ASN A 56 -4.72 -19.43 5.89
N ARG A 57 -5.44 -19.28 7.01
CA ARG A 57 -6.55 -20.18 7.36
C ARG A 57 -7.82 -19.86 6.58
N ILE A 58 -8.10 -18.58 6.33
CA ILE A 58 -9.36 -18.12 5.74
C ILE A 58 -9.25 -17.92 4.23
N TYR A 59 -8.14 -17.35 3.74
CA TYR A 59 -7.93 -17.04 2.33
C TYR A 59 -8.15 -18.24 1.38
N PRO A 60 -7.77 -19.49 1.72
CA PRO A 60 -8.03 -20.63 0.85
C PRO A 60 -9.51 -20.89 0.51
N LEU A 61 -10.44 -20.36 1.30
CA LEU A 61 -11.89 -20.46 1.04
C LEU A 61 -12.36 -19.50 -0.07
N TYR A 62 -11.59 -18.43 -0.33
CA TYR A 62 -11.93 -17.37 -1.28
C TYR A 62 -11.03 -17.36 -2.52
N GLN A 63 -9.87 -18.01 -2.44
CA GLN A 63 -8.87 -17.99 -3.50
C GLN A 63 -9.36 -18.69 -4.77
N GLN A 64 -8.90 -18.19 -5.92
CA GLN A 64 -9.02 -18.90 -7.19
C GLN A 64 -7.81 -19.84 -7.37
N PRO A 65 -7.96 -20.97 -8.09
CA PRO A 65 -6.83 -21.85 -8.41
C PRO A 65 -5.69 -21.06 -9.05
N LEU A 66 -4.44 -21.37 -8.65
CA LEU A 66 -3.19 -20.71 -9.09
C LEU A 66 -2.89 -19.34 -8.45
N PHE A 67 -3.76 -18.79 -7.60
CA PHE A 67 -3.58 -17.49 -6.95
C PHE A 67 -3.34 -17.62 -5.44
N ASN A 68 -2.32 -18.39 -5.07
CA ASN A 68 -1.93 -18.58 -3.65
C ASN A 68 -1.27 -17.32 -3.11
N ALA A 69 -1.83 -16.71 -2.07
CA ALA A 69 -1.32 -15.48 -1.48
C ALA A 69 -1.04 -15.65 0.01
N LEU A 70 -0.08 -14.86 0.50
CA LEU A 70 0.29 -14.80 1.92
C LEU A 70 -0.21 -13.51 2.59
N SER A 71 -0.79 -12.60 1.81
CA SER A 71 -1.37 -11.32 2.24
C SER A 71 -2.25 -10.77 1.12
N ALA A 72 -3.01 -9.71 1.38
CA ALA A 72 -3.80 -9.02 0.38
C ALA A 72 -2.96 -8.16 -0.60
N TYR A 73 -1.66 -7.95 -0.32
CA TYR A 73 -0.78 -7.06 -1.11
C TYR A 73 -1.33 -5.63 -1.29
N SER A 74 -2.19 -5.19 -0.38
CA SER A 74 -2.80 -3.87 -0.34
C SER A 74 -3.09 -3.51 1.11
N MET A 75 -2.35 -2.54 1.66
CA MET A 75 -2.46 -2.17 3.09
C MET A 75 -3.89 -1.86 3.55
N PRO A 76 -4.72 -1.10 2.83
CA PRO A 76 -6.11 -0.88 3.23
C PRO A 76 -6.93 -2.17 3.28
N LEU A 77 -6.69 -3.08 2.33
CA LEU A 77 -7.41 -4.33 2.24
C LEU A 77 -6.94 -5.31 3.32
N GLU A 78 -5.64 -5.32 3.63
CA GLU A 78 -5.06 -6.05 4.77
C GLU A 78 -5.73 -5.62 6.08
N LEU A 79 -5.79 -4.32 6.35
CA LEU A 79 -6.44 -3.77 7.54
C LEU A 79 -7.93 -4.11 7.59
N ALA A 80 -8.62 -4.03 6.45
CA ALA A 80 -10.04 -4.37 6.38
C ALA A 80 -10.30 -5.87 6.63
N VAL A 81 -9.42 -6.74 6.13
CA VAL A 81 -9.54 -8.19 6.31
C VAL A 81 -9.17 -8.60 7.73
N GLU A 82 -8.03 -8.13 8.25
CA GLU A 82 -7.50 -8.55 9.54
C GLU A 82 -8.26 -7.95 10.73
N LEU A 83 -8.62 -6.66 10.63
CA LEU A 83 -9.13 -5.86 11.75
C LEU A 83 -10.50 -5.22 11.47
N GLY A 84 -11.10 -5.50 10.32
CA GLY A 84 -12.39 -4.97 9.94
C GLY A 84 -12.40 -3.45 9.71
N VAL A 85 -13.61 -2.89 9.74
CA VAL A 85 -13.85 -1.44 9.59
C VAL A 85 -13.13 -0.63 10.66
N ALA A 86 -13.05 -1.14 11.89
CA ALA A 86 -12.37 -0.44 12.98
C ALA A 86 -10.87 -0.24 12.68
N GLY A 87 -10.18 -1.30 12.26
CA GLY A 87 -8.76 -1.23 11.89
C GLY A 87 -8.51 -0.38 10.65
N LEU A 88 -9.38 -0.50 9.63
CA LEU A 88 -9.29 0.34 8.44
C LEU A 88 -9.42 1.83 8.78
N LEU A 89 -10.41 2.21 9.59
CA LEU A 89 -10.60 3.60 10.01
C LEU A 89 -9.43 4.12 10.84
N ALA A 90 -8.88 3.30 11.75
CA ALA A 90 -7.70 3.66 12.52
C ALA A 90 -6.48 3.87 11.60
N GLY A 91 -6.26 2.98 10.63
CA GLY A 91 -5.18 3.12 9.64
C GLY A 91 -5.32 4.38 8.80
N ILE A 92 -6.52 4.70 8.31
CA ILE A 92 -6.78 5.93 7.57
C ILE A 92 -6.53 7.16 8.44
N ALA A 93 -6.98 7.15 9.71
CA ALA A 93 -6.77 8.26 10.62
C ALA A 93 -5.28 8.52 10.87
N ILE A 94 -4.49 7.46 11.13
CA ILE A 94 -3.04 7.55 11.32
C ILE A 94 -2.37 8.07 10.04
N PHE A 95 -2.73 7.51 8.88
CA PHE A 95 -2.18 7.94 7.59
C PHE A 95 -2.47 9.42 7.30
N CYS A 96 -3.72 9.86 7.47
CA CYS A 96 -4.11 11.26 7.31
C CYS A 96 -3.39 12.17 8.30
N HIS A 97 -3.21 11.72 9.55
CA HIS A 97 -2.48 12.48 10.56
C HIS A 97 -1.00 12.67 10.18
N ALA A 98 -0.33 11.57 9.82
CA ALA A 98 1.06 11.59 9.36
C ALA A 98 1.24 12.47 8.13
N LEU A 99 0.33 12.36 7.15
CA LEU A 99 0.35 13.19 5.94
C LEU A 99 0.16 14.68 6.26
N ARG A 100 -0.81 15.02 7.13
CA ARG A 100 -1.04 16.41 7.56
C ARG A 100 0.17 16.99 8.28
N GLN A 101 0.78 16.22 9.19
CA GLN A 101 2.00 16.64 9.88
C GLN A 101 3.17 16.81 8.92
N GLY A 102 3.34 15.90 7.96
CA GLY A 102 4.37 16.00 6.94
C GLY A 102 4.19 17.24 6.07
N LEU A 103 2.98 17.49 5.57
CA LEU A 103 2.69 18.67 4.76
C LEU A 103 2.87 19.99 5.54
N ARG A 104 2.53 20.01 6.83
CA ARG A 104 2.78 21.18 7.69
C ARG A 104 4.28 21.44 7.85
N GLN A 105 5.05 20.40 8.16
CA GLN A 105 6.51 20.52 8.30
C GLN A 105 7.16 20.98 7.00
N LEU A 106 6.77 20.41 5.85
CA LEU A 106 7.28 20.85 4.54
C LEU A 106 7.00 22.33 4.28
N LYS A 107 5.81 22.84 4.62
CA LYS A 107 5.49 24.27 4.47
C LYS A 107 6.38 25.14 5.36
N THR A 108 6.53 24.77 6.63
CA THR A 108 7.41 25.49 7.57
C THR A 108 8.87 25.46 7.12
N SER A 109 9.39 24.33 6.64
CA SER A 109 10.77 24.23 6.14
C SER A 109 11.00 25.00 4.84
N VAL A 110 9.97 25.20 4.01
CA VAL A 110 10.04 26.05 2.80
C VAL A 110 10.02 27.53 3.18
N GLU A 111 9.24 27.92 4.19
CA GLU A 111 9.20 29.29 4.72
C GLU A 111 10.51 29.64 5.47
N GLU A 112 11.09 28.68 6.19
CA GLU A 112 12.40 28.77 6.83
C GLU A 112 13.54 28.40 5.87
N THR A 113 13.71 29.16 4.79
CA THR A 113 14.88 28.97 3.90
C THR A 113 16.16 29.49 4.57
N GLY A 114 16.73 28.66 5.46
CA GLY A 114 18.11 28.70 5.95
C GLY A 114 18.69 27.28 5.93
N GLU A 115 20.02 27.14 5.94
CA GLU A 115 20.76 25.88 5.71
C GLU A 115 20.29 24.64 6.53
N ARG A 116 19.49 24.82 7.58
CA ARG A 116 18.91 23.74 8.40
C ARG A 116 17.71 23.00 7.79
N GLY A 117 16.97 23.60 6.85
CA GLY A 117 15.76 22.99 6.25
C GLY A 117 16.01 21.66 5.51
N TRP A 118 17.22 21.48 4.98
CA TRP A 118 17.62 20.28 4.23
C TRP A 118 17.64 19.00 5.08
N SER A 119 17.94 19.12 6.38
CA SER A 119 18.01 17.97 7.30
C SER A 119 16.64 17.40 7.67
N GLN A 120 15.61 18.24 7.70
CA GLN A 120 14.23 17.84 7.97
C GLN A 120 13.62 17.14 6.75
N ILE A 121 13.88 17.69 5.55
CA ILE A 121 13.42 17.11 4.29
C ILE A 121 14.04 15.72 4.05
N SER A 122 15.32 15.52 4.37
CA SER A 122 15.99 14.22 4.22
C SER A 122 15.50 13.17 5.22
N ALA A 123 15.24 13.56 6.48
CA ALA A 123 14.62 12.66 7.46
C ALA A 123 13.21 12.21 7.02
N MET A 124 12.41 13.12 6.45
CA MET A 124 11.09 12.79 5.92
C MET A 124 11.13 11.88 4.69
N ALA A 125 12.09 12.10 3.78
CA ALA A 125 12.30 11.22 2.62
C ALA A 125 12.68 9.80 3.06
N ALA A 126 13.48 9.66 4.11
CA ALA A 126 13.83 8.36 4.68
C ALA A 126 12.60 7.64 5.25
N VAL A 127 11.74 8.34 5.99
CA VAL A 127 10.50 7.75 6.56
C VAL A 127 9.50 7.38 5.46
N ALA A 128 9.34 8.21 4.42
CA ALA A 128 8.49 7.88 3.28
C ALA A 128 9.02 6.70 2.45
N GLY A 129 10.35 6.56 2.35
CA GLY A 129 11.01 5.45 1.65
C GLY A 129 10.91 4.10 2.35
N LEU A 130 10.73 4.08 3.68
CA LEU A 130 10.56 2.83 4.44
C LEU A 130 9.21 2.13 4.20
N GLY A 131 8.27 2.81 3.54
CA GLY A 131 6.94 2.26 3.19
C GLY A 131 6.78 1.80 1.73
N ALA A 132 7.85 1.84 0.91
CA ALA A 132 7.86 1.41 -0.49
C ALA A 132 8.63 0.10 -0.67
#